data_AF-A0A6A7KAD2-F1
#
_entry.id   AF-A0A6A7KAD2-F1
#
_cell.length_a   1.000
_cell.length_b   1.000
_cell.length_c   1.000
_cell.angle_alpha   90.00
_cell.angle_beta   90.00
_cell.angle_gamma   90.00
#
_symmetry.space_group_name_H-M   'P 1'
#
loop_
_entity.id
_entity.type
_entity.pdbx_description
1 polymer ?
#
loop_
_entity_poly.entity_id
_entity_poly.type
_entity_poly.pdbx_seq_one_letter_code
_entity_poly.pdbx_strand_id
1 'polypeptide(L)'
;MKENFEGIGKRISKRMNTLNLKQTDLCRITNLSKNAISNYVNDIRTPDTTACYKISKALGISVEWLLTGEDSHEFSPEEIDLIMKFRNLDPRDHEEVRALIEIKYKRAMNNL
;
A
#
# COMPACT_ATOMS: atom_id res chain seq x y z
N MET A 1 -18.82 -12.17 -10.05
CA MET A 1 -17.42 -12.54 -10.36
C MET A 1 -16.80 -13.12 -9.10
N LYS A 2 -16.10 -14.25 -9.16
CA LYS A 2 -15.19 -14.61 -8.06
C LYS A 2 -13.95 -13.74 -8.22
N GLU A 3 -13.78 -12.77 -7.33
CA GLU A 3 -12.48 -12.12 -7.20
C GLU A 3 -11.46 -13.23 -6.86
N ASN A 4 -10.40 -13.31 -7.65
CA ASN A 4 -9.39 -14.34 -7.51
C ASN A 4 -8.14 -13.71 -6.91
N PHE A 5 -7.98 -13.81 -5.59
CA PHE A 5 -6.85 -13.24 -4.85
C PHE A 5 -5.60 -14.14 -4.94
N GLU A 6 -5.24 -14.56 -6.15
CA GLU A 6 -4.03 -15.36 -6.38
C GLU A 6 -2.77 -14.58 -5.98
N GLY A 7 -1.76 -15.31 -5.48
CA GLY A 7 -0.44 -14.77 -5.18
C GLY A 7 -0.33 -13.95 -3.90
N ILE A 8 -1.27 -14.07 -2.96
CA ILE A 8 -1.16 -13.45 -1.63
C ILE A 8 0.15 -13.87 -0.95
N GLY A 9 0.48 -15.17 -0.96
CA GLY A 9 1.67 -15.72 -0.34
C GLY A 9 2.96 -15.13 -0.92
N LYS A 10 3.00 -14.95 -2.24
CA LYS A 10 4.10 -14.25 -2.93
C LYS A 10 4.23 -12.80 -2.47
N ARG A 11 3.12 -12.06 -2.33
CA ARG A 11 3.12 -10.66 -1.87
C ARG A 11 3.56 -10.54 -0.41
N ILE A 12 3.09 -11.42 0.47
CA ILE A 12 3.56 -11.51 1.87
C ILE A 12 5.06 -11.76 1.89
N SER A 13 5.55 -12.75 1.13
CA SER A 13 6.98 -13.09 1.04
C SER A 13 7.83 -11.93 0.56
N LYS A 14 7.42 -11.30 -0.54
CA LYS A 14 8.10 -10.14 -1.11
C LYS A 14 8.22 -9.03 -0.08
N ARG A 15 7.13 -8.69 0.61
CA ARG A 15 7.12 -7.62 1.59
C ARG A 15 7.95 -7.96 2.84
N MET A 16 7.86 -9.18 3.37
CA MET A 16 8.74 -9.64 4.46
C MET A 16 10.22 -9.49 4.09
N ASN A 17 10.62 -9.89 2.88
CA ASN A 17 11.99 -9.77 2.41
C ASN A 17 12.46 -8.31 2.38
N THR A 18 11.64 -7.37 1.92
CA THR A 18 11.99 -5.93 1.95
C THR A 18 12.18 -5.38 3.36
N LEU A 19 11.52 -5.97 4.35
CA LEU A 19 11.59 -5.59 5.75
C LEU A 19 12.61 -6.42 6.55
N ASN A 20 13.34 -7.33 5.90
CA ASN A 20 14.23 -8.32 6.53
C ASN A 20 13.55 -9.15 7.65
N LEU A 21 12.26 -9.47 7.48
CA LEU A 21 11.48 -10.27 8.44
C LEU A 21 11.48 -11.75 8.06
N LYS A 22 11.53 -12.64 9.06
CA LYS A 22 11.26 -14.08 8.89
C LYS A 22 9.80 -14.38 9.20
N GLN A 23 9.30 -15.54 8.74
CA GLN A 23 7.93 -15.99 9.09
C GLN A 23 7.71 -16.05 10.61
N THR A 24 8.74 -16.39 11.39
CA THR A 24 8.70 -16.39 12.86
C THR A 24 8.49 -15.00 13.45
N ASP A 25 9.05 -13.96 12.83
CA ASP A 25 8.80 -12.57 13.23
C ASP A 25 7.36 -12.17 12.92
N LEU A 26 6.87 -12.52 11.73
CA LEU A 26 5.49 -12.25 11.35
C LEU A 26 4.48 -12.94 12.29
N CYS A 27 4.76 -14.18 12.71
CA CYS A 27 3.96 -14.87 13.74
C CYS A 27 3.90 -14.06 15.04
N ARG A 28 5.06 -13.59 15.53
CA ARG A 28 5.17 -12.81 16.76
C ARG A 28 4.42 -11.48 16.68
N ILE A 29 4.54 -10.75 15.57
CA ILE A 29 3.91 -9.43 15.38
C ILE A 29 2.38 -9.56 15.24
N THR A 30 1.92 -10.54 14.48
CA THR A 30 0.48 -10.72 14.19
C THR A 30 -0.27 -11.52 15.26
N ASN A 31 0.46 -12.22 16.14
CA ASN A 31 -0.06 -13.24 17.04
C ASN A 31 -0.87 -14.33 16.29
N LEU A 32 -0.46 -14.65 15.06
CA LEU A 32 -1.00 -15.76 14.28
C LEU A 32 -0.12 -17.00 14.45
N SER A 33 -0.72 -18.18 14.38
CA SER A 33 0.03 -19.44 14.54
C SER A 33 1.04 -19.63 13.40
N LYS A 34 2.13 -20.34 13.70
CA LYS A 34 3.15 -20.74 12.72
C LYS A 34 2.54 -21.48 11.52
N ASN A 35 1.57 -22.37 11.79
CA ASN A 35 0.87 -23.12 10.75
C ASN A 35 0.05 -22.19 9.85
N ALA A 36 -0.67 -21.22 10.42
CA ALA A 36 -1.43 -20.25 9.65
C ALA A 36 -0.53 -19.41 8.74
N ILE A 37 0.51 -18.78 9.29
CA ILE A 37 1.47 -17.97 8.50
C ILE A 37 2.12 -18.80 7.39
N SER A 38 2.56 -20.03 7.69
CA SER A 38 3.16 -20.91 6.68
C SER A 38 2.18 -21.25 5.55
N ASN A 39 0.93 -21.57 5.87
CA ASN A 39 -0.10 -21.85 4.87
C ASN A 39 -0.41 -20.63 4.00
N TYR A 40 -0.40 -19.42 4.57
CA TYR A 40 -0.63 -18.19 3.81
C TYR A 40 0.54 -17.86 2.90
N VAL A 41 1.77 -17.92 3.42
CA VAL A 41 3.00 -17.60 2.67
C VAL A 41 3.22 -18.55 1.50
N ASN A 42 2.82 -19.81 1.64
CA ASN A 42 2.94 -20.84 0.62
C ASN A 42 1.70 -20.96 -0.30
N ASP A 43 0.76 -20.01 -0.24
CA ASP A 43 -0.49 -20.01 -1.02
C ASP A 43 -1.34 -21.30 -0.84
N ILE A 44 -1.19 -22.01 0.28
CA ILE A 44 -1.97 -23.22 0.62
C ILE A 44 -3.39 -22.83 1.06
N ARG A 45 -3.52 -21.69 1.74
CA ARG A 45 -4.80 -21.17 2.23
C ARG A 45 -4.84 -19.66 2.07
N THR A 46 -6.00 -19.13 1.71
CA THR A 46 -6.27 -17.69 1.74
C THR A 46 -6.45 -17.22 3.20
N PRO A 47 -5.77 -16.15 3.65
CA PRO A 47 -6.05 -15.56 4.95
C PRO A 47 -7.49 -15.05 5.03
N ASP A 48 -8.13 -15.21 6.20
CA ASP A 48 -9.43 -14.58 6.44
C ASP A 48 -9.28 -13.07 6.68
N THR A 49 -10.39 -12.36 6.79
CA THR A 49 -10.41 -10.90 6.97
C THR A 49 -9.57 -10.43 8.17
N THR A 50 -9.61 -11.17 9.29
CA THR A 50 -8.84 -10.81 10.49
C THR A 50 -7.35 -11.02 10.27
N ALA A 51 -6.96 -12.13 9.64
CA ALA A 51 -5.59 -12.41 9.28
C ALA A 51 -5.04 -11.40 8.26
N CYS A 52 -5.82 -11.05 7.22
CA CYS A 52 -5.47 -10.02 6.25
C CYS A 52 -5.19 -8.67 6.94
N TYR A 53 -6.07 -8.22 7.82
CA TYR A 53 -5.88 -6.98 8.56
C TYR A 53 -4.62 -7.00 9.45
N LYS A 54 -4.38 -8.09 10.18
CA LYS A 54 -3.19 -8.21 11.03
C LYS A 54 -1.90 -8.22 10.21
N ILE A 55 -1.88 -8.97 9.11
CA ILE A 55 -0.73 -9.07 8.22
C ILE A 55 -0.45 -7.72 7.54
N SER A 56 -1.49 -7.02 7.08
CA SER A 56 -1.34 -5.73 6.41
C SER A 56 -0.74 -4.67 7.36
N LYS A 57 -1.20 -4.62 8.62
CA LYS A 57 -0.61 -3.77 9.66
C LYS A 57 0.83 -4.16 10.02
N ALA A 58 1.11 -5.45 10.15
CA ALA A 58 2.46 -5.93 10.47
C ALA A 58 3.48 -5.62 9.36
N LEU A 59 3.03 -5.56 8.11
CA LEU A 59 3.87 -5.37 6.93
C LEU A 59 3.82 -3.94 6.36
N GLY A 60 3.02 -3.05 6.94
CA GLY A 60 2.88 -1.66 6.49
C GLY A 60 2.43 -1.58 5.03
N ILE A 61 1.36 -2.31 4.68
CA ILE A 61 0.72 -2.33 3.36
C ILE A 61 -0.80 -2.22 3.53
N SER A 62 -1.53 -1.80 2.50
CA SER A 62 -3.00 -1.85 2.52
C SER A 62 -3.51 -3.30 2.38
N VAL A 63 -4.73 -3.56 2.87
CA VAL A 63 -5.38 -4.87 2.66
C VAL A 63 -5.65 -5.10 1.17
N GLU A 64 -6.01 -4.03 0.45
CA GLU A 64 -6.20 -4.06 -1.00
C GLU A 64 -4.93 -4.56 -1.71
N TRP A 65 -3.78 -3.91 -1.46
CA TRP A 65 -2.51 -4.34 -2.06
C TRP A 65 -2.14 -5.77 -1.67
N LEU A 66 -2.41 -6.19 -0.44
CA LEU A 66 -2.20 -7.57 -0.02
C LEU A 66 -3.05 -8.56 -0.85
N LEU A 67 -4.29 -8.20 -1.18
CA LEU A 67 -5.24 -9.05 -1.88
C LEU A 67 -5.09 -9.03 -3.40
N THR A 68 -4.85 -7.87 -4.00
CA THR A 68 -4.83 -7.68 -5.46
C THR A 68 -3.42 -7.42 -6.00
N GLY A 69 -2.52 -6.90 -5.17
CA GLY A 69 -1.20 -6.42 -5.60
C GLY A 69 -1.24 -5.06 -6.29
N GLU A 70 -2.41 -4.43 -6.34
CA GLU A 70 -2.57 -3.08 -6.85
C GLU A 70 -2.39 -2.09 -5.70
N ASP A 71 -1.60 -1.06 -5.94
CA ASP A 71 -1.51 0.05 -5.01
C ASP A 71 -2.85 0.76 -4.99
N SER A 72 -3.54 0.68 -3.85
CA SER A 72 -4.52 1.69 -3.50
C SER A 72 -3.78 3.01 -3.55
N HIS A 73 -4.15 3.89 -4.48
CA HIS A 73 -3.57 5.23 -4.60
C HIS A 73 -4.01 6.06 -3.38
N GLU A 74 -3.50 5.71 -2.20
CA GLU A 74 -3.74 6.41 -0.96
C GLU A 74 -2.80 7.61 -0.95
N PHE A 75 -3.40 8.79 -1.13
CA PHE A 75 -2.72 10.06 -0.91
C PHE A 75 -2.26 10.15 0.54
N SER A 76 -1.03 10.60 0.76
CA SER A 76 -0.53 10.97 2.08
C SER A 76 -1.42 12.04 2.73
N PRO A 77 -1.44 12.15 4.07
CA PRO A 77 -2.17 13.23 4.75
C PRO A 77 -1.82 14.62 4.22
N GLU A 78 -0.55 14.83 3.86
CA GLU A 78 -0.06 16.07 3.27
C GLU A 78 -0.64 16.30 1.87
N GLU A 79 -0.70 15.28 1.02
CA GLU A 79 -1.34 15.37 -0.31
C GLU A 79 -2.84 15.64 -0.20
N ILE A 80 -3.52 15.02 0.78
CA ILE A 80 -4.95 15.27 1.04
C ILE A 80 -5.17 16.73 1.45
N ASP A 81 -4.37 17.25 2.38
CA ASP A 81 -4.46 18.66 2.81
C ASP A 81 -4.23 19.64 1.65
N LEU A 82 -3.24 19.36 0.79
CA LEU A 82 -2.99 20.16 -0.42
C LEU A 82 -4.20 20.17 -1.37
N ILE A 83 -4.82 19.00 -1.62
CA ILE A 83 -6.02 18.90 -2.46
C ILE A 83 -7.18 19.69 -1.85
N MET A 84 -7.39 19.61 -0.54
CA MET A 84 -8.46 20.34 0.14
C MET A 84 -8.25 21.85 0.08
N LYS A 85 -7.02 22.32 0.30
CA LYS A 85 -6.67 23.74 0.15
C LYS A 85 -6.87 24.22 -1.27
N PHE A 86 -6.39 23.46 -2.25
CA PHE A 86 -6.54 23.79 -3.67
C PHE A 86 -8.01 24.00 -4.04
N ARG A 87 -8.91 23.08 -3.68
CA ARG A 87 -10.35 23.16 -3.98
C ARG A 87 -11.06 24.43 -3.47
N ASN A 88 -10.51 25.08 -2.45
CA ASN A 88 -11.10 26.29 -1.86
C ASN A 88 -10.56 27.60 -2.48
N LEU A 89 -9.66 27.51 -3.47
CA LEU A 89 -9.10 28.67 -4.15
C LEU A 89 -10.07 29.22 -5.21
N ASP A 90 -9.87 30.50 -5.54
CA ASP A 90 -10.57 31.13 -6.65
C ASP A 90 -10.01 30.66 -8.00
N PRO A 91 -10.72 30.89 -9.14
CA PRO A 91 -10.28 30.41 -10.44
C PRO A 91 -8.92 30.93 -10.91
N ARG A 92 -8.51 32.15 -10.53
CA ARG A 92 -7.20 32.71 -10.85
C ARG A 92 -6.12 32.00 -10.05
N ASP A 93 -6.33 31.83 -8.75
CA ASP A 93 -5.36 31.16 -7.87
C ASP A 93 -5.21 29.67 -8.23
N HIS A 94 -6.28 29.00 -8.67
CA HIS A 94 -6.19 27.66 -9.26
C HIS A 94 -5.20 27.61 -10.43
N GLU A 95 -5.25 28.59 -11.32
CA GLU A 95 -4.42 28.62 -12.53
C GLU A 95 -2.95 28.89 -12.19
N GLU A 96 -2.70 29.81 -11.25
CA GLU A 96 -1.35 30.06 -10.75
C GLU A 96 -0.72 28.82 -10.12
N VAL A 97 -1.47 28.10 -9.28
CA VAL A 97 -0.98 26.87 -8.65
C VAL A 97 -0.72 25.78 -9.68
N ARG A 98 -1.61 25.59 -10.69
CA ARG A 98 -1.35 24.63 -11.78
C ARG A 98 -0.09 24.97 -12.55
N ALA A 99 0.07 26.24 -12.94
CA ALA A 99 1.23 26.68 -13.69
C ALA A 99 2.52 26.42 -12.90
N LEU A 100 2.51 26.71 -11.59
CA LEU A 100 3.66 26.45 -10.72
C LEU A 100 4.00 24.95 -10.65
N ILE A 101 3.01 24.09 -10.43
CA ILE A 101 3.19 22.63 -10.38
C ILE A 101 3.82 22.14 -11.69
N GLU A 102 3.29 22.58 -12.83
CA GLU A 102 3.78 22.19 -14.16
C GLU A 102 5.23 22.63 -14.39
N ILE A 103 5.59 23.86 -13.98
CA ILE A 103 6.96 24.37 -14.05
C ILE A 103 7.91 23.51 -13.22
N LYS A 104 7.53 23.16 -11.98
CA LYS A 104 8.38 22.33 -11.11
C LYS A 104 8.49 20.90 -11.63
N TYR A 105 7.41 20.34 -12.14
CA TYR A 105 7.38 19.00 -12.74
C TYR A 105 8.31 18.91 -13.95
N LYS A 106 8.17 19.83 -14.92
CA LYS A 106 9.08 19.89 -16.09
C LYS A 106 10.54 20.02 -15.68
N ARG A 107 10.85 20.85 -14.69
CA ARG A 107 12.22 20.98 -14.18
C ARG A 107 12.75 19.68 -13.60
N ALA A 108 11.92 18.92 -12.87
CA ALA A 108 12.34 17.63 -12.33
C ALA A 108 12.56 16.58 -13.43
N MET A 109 11.69 16.55 -14.45
CA MET A 109 11.75 15.58 -15.54
C MET A 109 12.86 15.89 -16.57
N ASN A 110 13.22 17.15 -16.77
CA ASN A 110 14.33 17.55 -17.66
C ASN A 110 15.72 17.36 -17.03
N ASN A 111 15.78 17.01 -15.73
CA ASN A 111 17.02 16.74 -15.01
C ASN A 111 17.26 15.22 -14.82
N LEU A 112 16.48 14.39 -15.51
CA LEU A 112 16.63 12.94 -15.63
C LEU A 112 17.03 12.58 -17.07
#